data_AF-A0AAD8E6L9-F1
#
_entry.id   AF-A0AAD8E6L9-F1
#
_cell.length_a   1.000
_cell.length_b   1.000
_cell.length_c   1.000
_cell.angle_alpha   90.00
_cell.angle_beta   90.00
_cell.angle_gamma   90.00
#
_symmetry.space_group_name_H-M   'P 1'
#
loop_
_entity.id
_entity.type
_entity.pdbx_description
1 polymer ?
#
loop_
_entity_poly.entity_id
_entity_poly.type
_entity_poly.pdbx_seq_one_letter_code
_entity_poly.pdbx_strand_id
1 'polypeptide(L)' 'KMLLSPDSEAFEMWKNPSVPIAMNVYLFNCTNPDELTQPNFVPHFVEMGPYSF' A
#
# COMPACT_ATOMS: atom_id res chain seq x y z
N LYS A 1 -23.09 -9.73 -21.54
CA LYS A 1 -23.37 -10.43 -20.26
C LYS A 1 -22.05 -10.97 -19.74
N MET A 2 -21.47 -10.34 -18.72
CA MET A 2 -20.19 -10.77 -18.16
C MET A 2 -20.43 -12.02 -17.31
N LEU A 3 -20.10 -13.18 -17.86
CA LEU A 3 -20.21 -14.47 -17.20
C LEU A 3 -18.82 -14.85 -16.70
N LEU A 4 -18.68 -15.10 -15.41
CA LEU A 4 -17.48 -15.73 -14.85
C LEU A 4 -17.56 -17.21 -15.19
N SER A 5 -16.94 -17.59 -16.30
CA SER A 5 -16.64 -18.96 -16.67
C SER A 5 -15.12 -19.07 -16.86
N PRO A 6 -14.52 -20.26 -16.67
CA PRO A 6 -13.09 -20.45 -16.89
C PRO A 6 -12.62 -19.99 -18.29
N ASP A 7 -13.49 -20.06 -19.29
CA ASP A 7 -13.19 -19.68 -20.68
C ASP A 7 -13.55 -18.21 -21.02
N SER A 8 -13.93 -17.37 -20.04
CA SER A 8 -14.35 -16.01 -20.34
C SER A 8 -13.18 -15.02 -20.39
N GLU A 9 -13.29 -14.04 -21.28
CA GLU A 9 -12.33 -12.92 -21.39
C GLU A 9 -12.16 -12.17 -20.06
N ALA A 10 -13.25 -12.04 -19.28
CA ALA A 10 -13.22 -11.42 -17.96
C ALA A 10 -12.34 -12.19 -16.96
N PHE A 11 -12.26 -13.52 -17.07
CA PHE A 11 -11.39 -14.34 -16.23
C PHE A 11 -9.91 -14.14 -16.60
N GLU A 12 -9.58 -14.10 -17.89
CA GLU A 12 -8.20 -13.86 -18.34
C GLU A 12 -7.70 -12.45 -17.96
N MET A 13 -8.56 -11.43 -18.06
CA MET A 13 -8.22 -10.08 -17.60
C MET A 13 -8.03 -9.98 -16.07
N TRP A 14 -8.81 -10.74 -15.29
CA TRP A 14 -8.62 -10.82 -13.83
C TRP A 14 -7.31 -11.52 -13.47
N LYS A 15 -6.96 -12.59 -14.19
CA LYS A 15 -5.75 -13.38 -13.97
C LYS A 15 -4.47 -12.64 -14.37
N ASN A 16 -4.48 -11.95 -15.50
CA ASN A 16 -3.33 -11.21 -16.02
C ASN A 16 -3.77 -9.84 -16.58
N PRO A 17 -3.89 -8.82 -15.72
CA PRO A 17 -4.32 -7.49 -16.16
C PRO A 17 -3.32 -6.89 -17.14
N SER A 18 -3.84 -6.32 -18.23
CA SER A 18 -3.03 -5.66 -19.27
C SER A 18 -2.46 -4.30 -18.86
N VAL A 19 -2.93 -3.77 -17.74
CA VAL A 19 -2.45 -2.50 -17.17
C VAL A 19 -1.41 -2.77 -16.08
N PRO A 20 -0.28 -2.06 -16.09
CA PRO A 20 0.71 -2.19 -15.03
C PRO A 20 0.10 -1.71 -13.71
N ILE A 21 0.17 -2.55 -12.69
CA ILE A 21 -0.24 -2.21 -11.33
C ILE A 21 0.99 -1.64 -10.64
N ALA A 22 0.92 -0.37 -10.24
CA ALA A 22 1.94 0.27 -9.42
C ALA A 22 1.44 0.36 -7.97
N MET A 23 2.30 -0.03 -7.02
CA MET A 23 2.02 0.12 -5.60
C MET A 23 2.94 1.17 -4.99
N ASN A 24 2.36 2.23 -4.42
CA ASN A 24 3.09 3.27 -3.70
C ASN A 24 2.98 3.02 -2.19
N VAL A 25 4.12 2.78 -1.55
CA VAL A 25 4.20 2.60 -0.09
C VAL A 25 4.66 3.91 0.55
N TYR A 26 3.93 4.36 1.57
CA TYR A 26 4.28 5.51 2.41
C TYR A 26 4.51 5.02 3.83
N LEU A 27 5.62 5.42 4.43
CA LEU A 27 6.01 5.07 5.79
C LEU A 27 6.02 6.33 6.65
N PHE A 28 5.62 6.21 7.92
CA PHE A 28 5.70 7.30 8.88
C PHE A 28 6.91 7.08 9.79
N ASN A 29 7.94 7.89 9.59
CA ASN A 29 9.15 7.88 10.41
C ASN A 29 8.88 8.60 11.74
N CYS A 30 9.10 7.93 12.87
CA CYS A 30 9.02 8.56 14.20
C CYS A 30 10.37 9.20 14.54
N THR A 31 10.41 10.52 14.71
CA THR A 31 11.69 11.23 14.95
C THR A 31 12.05 11.41 16.42
N ASN A 32 11.14 11.13 17.35
CA ASN A 32 11.38 11.19 18.80
C ASN A 32 11.11 9.84 19.51
N PRO A 33 11.61 8.69 19.00
CA PRO A 33 11.30 7.38 19.57
C PRO A 33 11.83 7.21 21.00
N ASP A 34 12.89 7.92 21.38
CA ASP A 34 13.51 7.81 22.72
C ASP A 34 12.60 8.34 23.83
N GLU A 35 11.58 9.13 23.48
CA GLU A 35 10.64 9.72 24.43
C GLU A 35 9.44 8.82 24.72
N LEU A 36 9.36 7.63 24.09
CA LEU A 36 8.21 6.72 24.16
C LEU A 36 7.74 6.41 25.59
N THR A 37 8.68 6.31 26.54
CA THR A 37 8.39 5.97 27.94
C THR A 37 7.96 7.16 28.78
N GLN A 38 7.94 8.38 28.22
CA GLN A 38 7.56 9.57 28.96
C GLN A 38 6.05 9.61 29.22
N PRO A 39 5.59 10.05 30.42
CA PRO A 39 4.17 10.05 30.78
C PRO A 39 3.25 10.85 29.84
N ASN A 40 3.81 11.81 29.10
CA ASN A 40 3.10 12.69 28.17
C ASN A 40 3.67 12.60 26.74
N PHE A 41 4.16 11.43 26.35
CA PHE A 41 4.76 11.22 25.04
C PHE A 41 3.77 11.54 23.91
N VAL A 42 4.19 12.43 23.00
CA VAL A 42 3.49 12.71 21.74
C VAL A 42 4.42 12.34 20.60
N PRO A 43 4.09 11.34 19.77
CA PRO A 43 4.95 10.92 18.68
C PRO A 43 5.00 11.98 17.58
N HIS A 44 6.20 12.27 17.09
CA HIS A 44 6.43 13.13 15.95
C HIS A 44 6.73 12.27 14.71
N PHE A 45 5.75 12.21 13.81
CA PHE A 45 5.85 11.44 12.57
C PHE A 45 6.15 12.33 11.36
N VAL A 46 7.05 11.85 10.50
CA VAL A 46 7.36 12.42 9.19
C VAL A 46 7.02 11.40 8.12
N GLU A 47 6.20 11.77 7.15
CA GLU A 47 5.87 10.90 6.02
C GLU A 47 7.08 10.73 5.10
N MET A 48 7.34 9.49 4.69
CA MET A 48 8.44 9.07 3.83
C MET A 48 7.90 8.22 2.69
N GLY A 49 8.10 8.66 1.45
CA GLY A 49 7.63 7.95 0.27
C GLY A 49 7.34 8.89 -0.90
N PRO A 50 6.78 8.36 -2.00
CA PRO A 50 6.44 6.95 -2.19
C PRO A 50 7.66 6.06 -2.48
N TYR A 51 7.65 4.84 -1.93
CA TYR A 51 8.45 3.73 -2.43
C TYR A 51 7.58 2.93 -3.40
N SER A 52 7.90 3.02 -4.70
CA SER A 52 7.08 2.46 -5.79
C SER A 52 7.57 1.08 -6.23
N PHE A 53 6.63 0.14 -6.40
CA PHE A 53 6.84 -1.24 -6.89
C PHE A 53 5.92 -1.55 -8.07
#